data_AF-A0A5J4S0N8-F1
#
_entry.id   AF-A0A5J4S0N8-F1
#
_cell.length_a   1.000
_cell.length_b   1.000
_cell.length_c   1.000
_cell.angle_alpha   90.00
_cell.angle_beta   90.00
_cell.angle_gamma   90.00
#
_symmetry.space_group_name_H-M   'P 1'
#
loop_
_entity.id
_entity.type
_entity.pdbx_description
1 polymer ?
#
loop_
_entity_poly.entity_id
_entity_poly.type
_entity_poly.pdbx_seq_one_letter_code
_entity_poly.pdbx_strand_id
1 'polypeptide(L)'
;MWLENPLQIKQSTGIKRFKNDKTDSLGMALYAYRFQDRFKCFHLPDKALKSLELLLSFKDRLLHNKHSLIKILCRNSWGLT
;
A
#
# COMPACT_ATOMS: atom_id res chain seq x y z
N MET A 1 11.74 10.64 4.38
CA MET A 1 10.70 10.00 5.22
C MET A 1 11.24 8.65 5.68
N TRP A 2 10.99 8.25 6.94
CA TRP A 2 11.43 6.94 7.43
C TRP A 2 10.54 5.84 6.86
N LEU A 3 11.11 4.90 6.11
CA LEU A 3 10.41 3.70 5.70
C LEU A 3 10.75 2.54 6.63
N GLU A 4 9.79 2.17 7.47
CA GLU A 4 9.87 0.98 8.32
C GLU A 4 8.60 0.14 8.23
N ASN A 5 8.73 -1.17 8.46
CA ASN A 5 7.61 -2.09 8.44
C ASN A 5 6.80 -1.91 9.74
N PRO A 6 5.50 -1.56 9.70
CA PRO A 6 4.69 -1.39 10.91
C PRO A 6 4.63 -2.65 11.78
N LEU A 7 4.70 -3.84 11.18
CA LEU A 7 4.74 -5.11 11.91
C LEU A 7 6.03 -5.24 12.75
N GLN A 8 7.16 -4.80 12.20
CA GLN A 8 8.45 -4.83 12.89
C GLN A 8 8.45 -3.90 14.10
N ILE A 9 7.91 -2.69 13.95
CA ILE A 9 7.76 -1.72 15.05
C ILE A 9 6.89 -2.33 16.16
N LYS A 10 5.76 -2.94 15.79
CA LYS A 10 4.83 -3.56 16.74
C LYS A 10 5.41 -4.77 17.46
N GLN A 11 6.19 -5.62 16.77
CA GLN A 11 6.84 -6.78 17.38
C GLN A 11 7.96 -6.37 18.34
N SER A 12 8.70 -5.32 18.01
CA SER A 12 9.79 -4.81 18.85
C SER A 12 9.32 -4.22 20.18
N THR A 13 8.07 -3.78 20.27
CA THR A 13 7.49 -3.13 21.46
C THR A 13 6.80 -4.12 22.41
N GLY A 14 6.64 -5.39 22.02
CA GLY A 14 5.99 -6.44 22.81
C GLY A 14 4.46 -6.29 22.88
N ILE A 15 3.81 -7.13 23.70
CA ILE A 15 2.37 -7.05 23.94
C ILE A 15 2.08 -5.86 24.86
N LYS A 16 1.79 -4.69 24.28
CA LYS A 16 1.36 -3.50 25.02
C LYS A 16 -0.03 -3.06 24.57
N ARG A 17 -0.90 -2.81 25.54
CA ARG A 17 -2.24 -2.25 25.30
C ARG A 17 -2.10 -0.73 25.11
N PHE A 18 -1.81 -0.30 23.88
CA PHE A 18 -1.82 1.12 23.53
C PHE A 18 -3.24 1.66 23.64
N LYS A 19 -3.50 2.48 24.65
CA LYS A 19 -4.81 3.13 24.85
C LYS A 19 -4.78 4.64 24.61
N ASN A 20 -3.59 5.27 24.50
CA ASN A 20 -3.43 6.72 24.36
C ASN A 20 -2.39 7.11 23.28
N ASP A 21 -2.70 8.12 22.47
CA ASP A 21 -1.83 8.61 21.38
C ASP A 21 -0.49 9.20 21.87
N LYS A 22 -0.49 9.83 23.07
CA LYS A 22 0.73 10.37 23.69
C LYS A 22 1.76 9.29 23.97
N THR A 23 1.30 8.16 24.52
CA THR A 23 2.19 7.02 24.78
C THR A 23 2.69 6.42 23.48
N ASP A 24 1.86 6.39 22.43
CA ASP A 24 2.22 5.80 21.13
C ASP A 24 3.30 6.63 20.45
N SER A 25 3.11 7.94 20.44
CA SER A 25 4.10 8.92 19.95
C SER A 25 5.44 8.77 20.67
N LEU A 26 5.43 8.60 22.00
CA LEU A 26 6.64 8.37 22.78
C LEU A 26 7.30 7.03 22.42
N GLY A 27 6.50 5.97 22.25
CA GLY A 27 7.00 4.66 21.83
C GLY A 27 7.65 4.71 20.46
N MET A 28 7.03 5.39 19.50
CA MET A 28 7.59 5.61 18.17
C MET A 28 8.88 6.43 18.22
N ALA A 29 8.96 7.49 19.04
CA ALA A 29 10.17 8.29 19.18
C ALA A 29 11.34 7.50 19.80
N LEU A 30 11.06 6.68 20.82
CA LEU A 30 12.07 5.80 21.42
C LEU A 30 12.56 4.73 20.44
N TYR A 31 11.65 4.13 19.68
CA TYR A 31 12.00 3.21 18.60
C TYR A 31 12.89 3.90 17.55
N ALA A 32 12.54 5.13 17.18
CA ALA A 32 13.32 5.97 16.26
C ALA A 32 14.74 6.20 16.73
N TYR A 33 14.88 6.65 17.97
CA TYR A 33 16.17 6.90 18.56
C TYR A 33 17.02 5.63 18.65
N ARG A 34 16.40 4.50 19.02
CA ARG A 34 17.12 3.24 19.21
C ARG A 34 17.64 2.60 17.92
N PHE A 35 16.89 2.75 16.82
CA PHE A 35 17.15 2.10 15.53
C PHE A 35 17.48 3.10 14.43
N GLN A 36 17.98 4.28 14.80
CA GLN A 36 18.41 5.31 13.86
C GLN A 36 19.48 4.80 12.88
N ASP A 37 20.32 3.87 13.32
CA ASP A 37 21.33 3.18 12.51
C ASP A 37 20.72 2.32 11.39
N ARG A 38 19.51 1.79 11.60
CA ARG A 38 18.80 0.95 10.62
C ARG A 38 17.85 1.74 9.72
N PHE A 39 17.92 3.06 9.78
CA PHE A 39 17.04 3.95 9.03
C PHE A 39 17.20 3.78 7.51
N LYS A 40 16.09 3.43 6.86
CA LYS A 40 15.99 3.44 5.40
C LYS A 40 15.32 4.72 4.92
N CYS A 41 16.09 5.57 4.25
CA CYS A 41 15.55 6.72 3.53
C CYS A 41 14.55 6.24 2.46
N PHE A 42 13.30 6.67 2.59
CA PHE A 42 12.39 6.64 1.47
C PHE A 42 12.84 7.66 0.41
N HIS A 43 13.13 7.17 -0.78
CA HIS A 43 13.35 7.99 -1.95
C HIS A 43 12.09 7.95 -2.80
N LEU A 44 11.64 9.13 -3.26
CA LEU A 44 10.52 9.18 -4.19
C LEU A 44 10.90 8.40 -5.46
N PRO A 45 10.00 7.57 -6.02
CA PRO A 45 10.26 6.95 -7.30
C PRO A 45 10.44 8.03 -8.37
N ASP A 46 11.34 7.77 -9.32
CA ASP A 46 11.57 8.66 -10.44
C ASP A 46 10.26 8.92 -11.21
N LYS A 47 10.16 10.10 -11.85
CA LYS A 47 8.99 10.49 -12.64
C LYS A 47 8.67 9.43 -13.70
N ALA A 48 9.69 8.85 -14.32
CA ALA A 48 9.53 7.78 -15.30
C ALA A 48 8.87 6.53 -14.71
N LEU A 49 9.29 6.10 -13.52
CA LEU A 49 8.70 4.95 -12.81
C LEU A 49 7.25 5.22 -12.43
N LYS A 50 6.94 6.43 -11.94
CA LYS A 50 5.57 6.82 -11.61
C LYS A 50 4.67 6.88 -12.85
N SER A 51 5.19 7.36 -13.97
CA SER A 51 4.49 7.35 -15.26
C SER A 51 4.23 5.92 -15.75
N LEU A 52 5.20 5.01 -15.58
CA LEU A 52 5.04 3.60 -15.93
C LEU A 52 3.97 2.93 -15.07
N GLU A 53 3.98 3.15 -13.76
CA GLU A 53 2.97 2.62 -12.83
C GLU A 53 1.55 3.10 -13.20
N LEU A 54 1.41 4.38 -13.55
CA LEU A 54 0.15 4.96 -14.01
C LEU A 54 -0.33 4.28 -15.30
N LEU A 55 0.57 4.05 -16.26
CA LEU A 55 0.26 3.41 -17.53
C LEU A 55 -0.18 1.95 -17.33
N LEU A 56 0.51 1.21 -16.44
CA LEU A 56 0.14 -0.16 -16.08
C LEU A 56 -1.25 -0.21 -15.43
N SER A 57 -1.51 0.67 -14.46
CA SER A 57 -2.81 0.79 -13.80
C SER A 57 -3.92 1.12 -14.80
N PHE A 58 -3.64 1.99 -15.77
CA PHE A 58 -4.58 2.33 -16.83
C PHE A 58 -4.88 1.13 -17.75
N LYS A 59 -3.85 0.39 -18.15
CA LYS A 59 -3.99 -0.84 -18.95
C LYS A 59 -4.87 -1.86 -18.23
N ASP A 60 -4.63 -2.11 -16.96
CA ASP A 60 -5.40 -3.09 -16.17
C ASP A 60 -6.87 -2.70 -16.05
N ARG A 61 -7.16 -1.40 -15.88
CA ARG A 61 -8.53 -0.88 -15.90
C ARG A 61 -9.22 -1.10 -17.24
N LEU A 62 -8.53 -0.87 -18.36
CA LEU A 62 -9.10 -1.11 -19.69
C LEU A 62 -9.37 -2.59 -19.94
N LEU A 63 -8.47 -3.47 -19.50
CA LEU A 63 -8.65 -4.91 -19.61
C LEU A 63 -9.84 -5.40 -18.76
N HIS A 64 -9.96 -4.88 -17.54
CA HIS A 64 -11.12 -5.14 -16.68
C HIS A 64 -12.42 -4.72 -17.37
N ASN A 65 -12.48 -3.49 -17.90
CA ASN A 65 -13.65 -2.98 -18.60
C ASN A 65 -13.98 -3.82 -19.83
N LYS A 66 -12.98 -4.17 -20.65
CA LYS A 66 -13.16 -5.05 -21.81
C LYS A 66 -13.75 -6.40 -21.40
N HIS A 67 -13.18 -7.03 -20.38
CA HIS A 67 -13.66 -8.33 -19.90
C HIS A 67 -15.10 -8.24 -19.38
N SER A 68 -15.42 -7.20 -18.61
CA SER A 68 -16.78 -6.92 -18.13
C SER A 68 -17.78 -6.72 -19.29
N LEU A 69 -17.40 -5.97 -20.33
CA LEU A 69 -18.24 -5.78 -21.51
C LEU A 69 -18.45 -7.07 -22.29
N ILE A 70 -17.40 -7.87 -22.52
CA ILE A 70 -17.50 -9.17 -23.18
C ILE A 70 -18.45 -10.08 -22.38
N LYS A 71 -18.31 -10.12 -21.06
CA LYS A 71 -19.20 -10.91 -20.19
C LYS A 71 -20.66 -10.49 -20.33
N ILE A 72 -20.95 -9.19 -20.41
CA ILE A 72 -22.31 -8.67 -20.61
C ILE A 72 -22.83 -9.07 -21.99
N LEU A 73 -22.03 -8.90 -23.05
CA LEU A 73 -22.42 -9.25 -24.41
C LEU A 73 -22.69 -10.75 -24.57
N CYS A 74 -21.82 -11.60 -24.02
CA CYS A 74 -22.05 -13.04 -23.98
C CYS A 74 -23.34 -13.35 -23.21
N ARG A 75 -23.59 -12.72 -22.05
CA ARG A 75 -24.82 -12.98 -21.29
C ARG A 75 -26.09 -12.58 -22.05
N ASN A 76 -26.06 -11.45 -22.76
CA ASN A 76 -27.20 -10.97 -23.55
C ASN A 76 -27.42 -11.78 -24.84
N SER A 77 -26.37 -12.42 -25.37
CA SER A 77 -26.47 -13.30 -26.54
C SER A 77 -27.12 -14.66 -26.25
N TRP A 78 -27.20 -15.08 -24.98
CA TRP A 78 -27.80 -16.36 -24.55
C TRP A 78 -29.06 -16.17 -23.69
N GLY A 79 -29.65 -14.98 -23.71
CA GLY A 79 -30.87 -14.67 -22.95
C GLY A 79 -31.62 -13.49 -23.56
N LEU A 80 -32.42 -13.78 -24.59
CA LEU A 80 -33.68 -13.14 -25.00
C LEU A 80 -34.03 -13.60 -26.44
N THR A 81 -34.48 -14.85 -26.53
CA THR A 81 -35.71 -15.24 -27.24
C THR A 81 -36.55 -16.01 -26.25
#